data_AF-A0A353LMX6-F1
#
_entry.id   AF-A0A353LMX6-F1
#
_cell.length_a   1.000
_cell.length_b   1.000
_cell.length_c   1.000
_cell.angle_alpha   90.00
_cell.angle_beta   90.00
_cell.angle_gamma   90.00
#
_symmetry.space_group_name_H-M   'P 1'
#
loop_
_entity.id
_entity.type
_entity.pdbx_description
1 polymer ?
#
loop_
_entity_poly.entity_id
_entity_poly.type
_entity_poly.pdbx_seq_one_letter_code
_entity_poly.pdbx_strand_id
1 'polypeptide(L)'
;LPQFATHNAHTVAAILVMTGADRSAAQPDFEFQRLHGMGEPLYDLLSELTPAQIPCRIYAPVGSHEDLLAYLVRRLLENGANSSFVNRLSDDAAPIEEIVRDPVEAMHSYKSLPHPQIPLPADLFGAERRNSEGLALFDPLVIDPLLAGIKQYLGKEPLAAGPVISGALVGHNSRAIRDPADHGCTVGTLADAAPGQVGMAIAAAEKAAG
;
A
#
# COMPACT_ATOMS: atom_id res chain seq x y z
N LEU A 1 25.50 12.39 -4.42
CA LEU A 1 25.43 12.84 -3.02
C LEU A 1 24.07 12.46 -2.46
N PRO A 2 23.98 11.87 -1.25
CA PRO A 2 22.72 11.68 -0.54
C PRO A 2 21.97 13.01 -0.36
N GLN A 3 20.63 12.95 -0.39
CA GLN A 3 19.73 14.09 -0.28
C GLN A 3 18.73 13.82 0.85
N PHE A 4 18.93 14.45 2.00
CA PHE A 4 18.10 14.23 3.18
C PHE A 4 16.97 15.25 3.26
N ALA A 5 15.79 14.89 2.75
CA ALA A 5 14.60 15.72 2.84
C ALA A 5 13.87 15.54 4.18
N THR A 6 13.87 16.56 5.04
CA THR A 6 13.19 16.49 6.34
C THR A 6 12.93 17.87 6.93
N HIS A 7 11.93 17.97 7.82
CA HIS A 7 11.72 19.12 8.70
C HIS A 7 11.86 18.76 10.18
N ASN A 8 12.27 17.53 10.47
CA ASN A 8 12.45 17.04 11.82
C ASN A 8 13.86 17.37 12.32
N ALA A 9 13.96 18.26 13.32
CA ALA A 9 15.24 18.69 13.87
C ALA A 9 16.04 17.54 14.50
N HIS A 10 15.38 16.55 15.12
CA HIS A 10 16.04 15.36 15.63
C HIS A 10 16.69 14.56 14.50
N THR A 11 15.99 14.36 13.39
CA THR A 11 16.55 13.66 12.21
C THR A 11 17.74 14.41 11.64
N VAL A 12 17.67 15.74 11.52
CA VAL A 12 18.80 16.58 11.09
C VAL A 12 20.00 16.38 12.03
N ALA A 13 19.81 16.56 13.33
CA ALA A 13 20.86 16.40 14.33
C ALA A 13 21.49 15.00 14.29
N ALA A 14 20.67 13.96 14.19
CA ALA A 14 21.14 12.58 14.10
C ALA A 14 22.05 12.36 12.88
N ILE A 15 21.69 12.90 11.72
CA ILE A 15 22.52 12.81 10.50
C ILE A 15 23.85 13.56 10.67
N LEU A 16 23.82 14.75 11.29
CA LEU A 16 25.05 15.51 11.55
C LEU A 16 26.02 14.74 12.44
N VAL A 17 25.52 14.17 13.54
CA VAL A 17 26.32 13.39 14.47
C VAL A 17 26.84 12.10 13.81
N MET A 18 26.00 11.39 13.05
CA MET A 18 26.40 10.17 12.33
C MET A 18 27.52 10.42 11.33
N THR A 19 27.55 11.60 10.72
CA THR A 19 28.54 11.97 9.69
C THR A 19 29.73 12.75 10.25
N GLY A 20 29.66 13.19 11.50
CA GLY A 20 30.64 14.10 12.10
C GLY A 20 30.60 15.53 11.55
N ALA A 21 29.56 15.87 10.77
CA ALA A 21 29.36 17.19 10.17
C ALA A 21 28.99 18.26 11.21
N ASP A 22 28.58 17.85 12.42
CA ASP A 22 28.36 18.75 13.56
C ASP A 22 29.65 19.45 14.03
N ARG A 23 30.82 18.85 13.77
CA ARG A 23 32.12 19.34 14.26
C ARG A 23 33.15 19.60 13.16
N SER A 24 32.89 19.10 11.95
CA SER A 24 33.80 19.24 10.82
C SER A 24 33.62 20.60 10.14
N ALA A 25 34.73 21.28 9.82
CA ALA A 25 34.75 22.44 8.92
C ALA A 25 34.85 22.03 7.44
N ALA A 26 35.06 20.74 7.15
CA ALA A 26 35.05 20.24 5.79
C ALA A 26 33.62 20.17 5.25
N GLN A 27 33.47 20.49 3.96
CA GLN A 27 32.19 20.39 3.27
C GLN A 27 31.72 18.92 3.28
N PRO A 28 30.50 18.63 3.79
CA PRO A 28 29.97 17.28 3.76
C PRO A 28 29.63 16.83 2.33
N ASP A 29 29.73 15.51 2.09
CA ASP A 29 29.37 14.86 0.82
C ASP A 29 27.86 14.52 0.74
N PHE A 30 27.01 15.38 1.29
CA PHE A 30 25.55 15.27 1.26
C PHE A 30 24.89 16.65 1.29
N GLU A 31 23.60 16.71 0.96
CA GLU A 31 22.78 17.91 1.15
C GLU A 31 21.51 17.58 1.94
N PHE A 32 20.96 18.59 2.61
CA PHE A 32 19.60 18.54 3.09
C PHE A 32 18.62 19.09 2.04
N GLN A 33 17.35 18.75 2.19
CA GLN A 33 16.28 19.36 1.40
C GLN A 33 15.10 19.76 2.28
N ARG A 34 14.48 20.87 1.93
CA ARG A 34 13.27 21.39 2.58
C ARG A 34 12.25 21.84 1.55
N LEU A 35 11.01 21.96 1.97
CA LEU A 35 9.97 22.57 1.15
C LEU A 35 10.05 24.10 1.19
N HIS A 36 9.63 24.75 0.12
CA HIS A 36 9.40 26.18 0.12
C HIS A 36 8.23 26.56 1.05
N GLY A 37 8.42 27.57 1.90
CA GLY A 37 7.41 28.02 2.87
C GLY A 37 7.31 27.13 4.11
N MET A 38 8.27 26.23 4.31
CA MET A 38 8.34 25.39 5.50
C MET A 38 9.78 24.98 5.84
N GLY A 39 10.14 25.16 7.12
CA GLY A 39 11.43 24.72 7.65
C GLY A 39 12.57 25.73 7.49
N GLU A 40 12.31 26.93 6.97
CA GLU A 40 13.28 28.05 6.94
C GLU A 40 13.99 28.22 8.29
N PRO A 41 13.29 28.36 9.44
CA PRO A 41 13.96 28.65 10.71
C PRO A 41 14.91 27.53 11.16
N LEU A 42 14.58 26.27 10.86
CA LEU A 42 15.42 25.13 11.21
C LEU A 42 16.75 25.16 10.43
N TYR A 43 16.68 25.45 9.13
CA TYR A 43 17.84 25.42 8.26
C TYR A 43 18.69 26.69 8.34
N ASP A 44 18.08 27.82 8.69
CA ASP A 44 18.80 29.04 9.05
C ASP A 44 19.64 28.78 10.32
N LEU A 45 19.02 28.22 11.37
CA LEU A 45 19.72 27.84 12.61
C LEU A 45 20.81 26.80 12.35
N LEU A 46 20.57 25.83 11.48
CA LEU A 46 21.58 24.83 11.10
C LEU A 46 22.85 25.51 10.58
N SER A 47 22.69 26.51 9.71
CA SER A 47 23.82 27.24 9.11
C SER A 47 24.64 28.04 10.14
N GLU A 48 24.01 28.43 11.26
CA GLU A 48 24.68 29.12 12.38
C GLU A 48 25.40 28.15 13.32
N LEU A 49 24.86 26.94 13.50
CA LEU A 49 25.35 25.97 14.48
C LEU A 49 26.46 25.04 13.95
N THR A 50 26.61 24.89 12.63
CA THR A 50 27.61 23.99 12.04
C THR A 50 28.84 24.74 11.53
N PRO A 51 30.07 24.22 11.72
CA PRO A 51 31.29 24.89 11.26
C PRO A 51 31.40 24.98 9.73
N ALA A 52 30.83 24.01 9.01
CA ALA A 52 30.74 24.00 7.56
C ALA A 52 29.35 24.46 7.11
N GLN A 53 29.27 25.10 5.94
CA GLN A 53 28.00 25.48 5.34
C GLN A 53 27.38 24.28 4.63
N ILE A 54 26.46 23.60 5.30
CA ILE A 54 25.80 22.41 4.74
C ILE A 54 24.75 22.83 3.71
N PRO A 55 24.78 22.31 2.48
CA PRO A 55 23.84 22.75 1.44
C PRO A 55 22.42 22.31 1.79
N CYS A 56 21.45 23.20 1.59
CA CYS A 56 20.03 22.89 1.69
C CYS A 56 19.33 23.27 0.39
N ARG A 57 18.75 22.29 -0.31
CA ARG A 57 17.97 22.51 -1.53
C ARG A 57 16.49 22.73 -1.21
N ILE A 58 15.90 23.74 -1.83
CA ILE A 58 14.48 24.06 -1.65
C ILE A 58 13.66 23.37 -2.75
N TYR A 59 12.73 22.52 -2.34
CA TYR A 59 11.68 22.00 -3.20
C TYR A 59 10.55 23.03 -3.30
N ALA A 60 10.48 23.69 -4.45
CA ALA A 60 9.54 24.78 -4.72
C ALA A 60 8.57 24.39 -5.85
N PRO A 61 7.34 23.96 -5.53
CA PRO A 61 6.31 23.75 -6.53
C PRO A 61 5.96 25.07 -7.22
N VAL A 62 5.89 25.06 -8.56
CA VAL A 62 5.51 26.21 -9.38
C VAL A 62 4.40 25.75 -10.33
N GLY A 63 3.26 26.42 -10.30
CA GLY A 63 2.09 26.05 -11.10
C GLY A 63 0.96 27.06 -10.92
N SER A 64 -0.15 26.82 -11.62
CA SER A 64 -1.36 27.62 -11.44
C SER A 64 -2.01 27.35 -10.07
N HIS A 65 -2.96 28.20 -9.67
CA HIS A 65 -3.69 27.98 -8.42
C HIS A 65 -4.42 26.63 -8.39
N GLU A 66 -5.05 26.25 -9.51
CA GLU A 66 -5.80 24.98 -9.63
C GLU A 66 -4.89 23.76 -9.44
N ASP A 67 -3.69 23.78 -10.05
CA ASP A 67 -2.71 22.69 -9.93
C ASP A 67 -2.19 22.55 -8.49
N LEU A 68 -2.06 23.67 -7.78
CA LEU A 68 -1.51 23.70 -6.43
C LEU A 68 -2.53 23.36 -5.34
N LEU A 69 -3.84 23.46 -5.61
CA LEU A 69 -4.89 23.12 -4.63
C LEU A 69 -4.86 21.63 -4.25
N ALA A 70 -4.76 20.73 -5.23
CA ALA A 70 -4.67 19.29 -4.97
C ALA A 70 -3.39 18.95 -4.17
N TYR A 71 -2.29 19.63 -4.50
CA TYR A 71 -1.02 19.50 -3.78
C TYR A 71 -1.09 20.07 -2.35
N LEU A 72 -1.81 21.17 -2.14
CA LEU A 72 -1.97 21.82 -0.84
C LEU A 72 -2.63 20.89 0.18
N VAL A 73 -3.71 20.18 -0.19
CA VAL A 73 -4.40 19.26 0.72
C VAL A 73 -3.46 18.17 1.22
N ARG A 74 -2.71 17.52 0.31
CA ARG A 74 -1.71 16.53 0.69
C ARG A 74 -0.64 17.13 1.61
N ARG A 75 -0.23 18.37 1.32
CA ARG A 75 0.82 19.07 2.08
C ARG A 75 0.37 19.45 3.49
N LEU A 76 -0.90 19.83 3.66
CA LEU A 76 -1.51 20.07 4.96
C LEU A 76 -1.61 18.79 5.78
N LEU A 77 -1.97 17.65 5.16
CA LEU A 77 -2.03 16.36 5.85
C LEU A 77 -0.65 15.87 6.29
N GLU A 78 0.38 16.04 5.45
CA GLU A 78 1.75 15.61 5.75
C GLU A 78 2.35 16.35 6.95
N ASN A 79 2.12 17.67 7.03
CA ASN A 79 2.75 18.51 8.03
C ASN A 79 1.85 18.87 9.22
N GLY A 80 0.53 18.71 9.07
CA GLY A 80 -0.49 19.01 10.07
C GLY A 80 -1.07 17.78 10.78
N ALA A 81 -0.62 16.57 10.45
CA ALA A 81 -0.97 15.38 11.24
C ALA A 81 -0.44 15.52 12.69
N ASN A 82 -1.18 15.02 13.68
CA ASN A 82 -0.79 15.11 15.10
C ASN A 82 0.60 14.54 15.40
N SER A 83 1.06 13.57 14.59
CA SER A 83 2.39 12.97 14.70
C SER A 83 3.50 13.76 13.99
N SER A 84 3.17 14.80 13.22
CA SER A 84 4.14 15.65 12.54
C SER A 84 5.02 16.38 13.55
N PHE A 85 6.34 16.43 13.30
CA PHE A 85 7.28 17.18 14.12
C PHE A 85 6.89 18.66 14.20
N VAL A 86 6.47 19.26 13.08
CA VAL A 86 6.11 20.69 13.03
C VAL A 86 4.82 20.97 13.79
N ASN A 87 3.85 20.04 13.75
CA ASN A 87 2.64 20.15 14.56
C ASN A 87 2.95 20.01 16.06
N ARG A 88 3.77 19.02 16.45
CA ARG A 88 4.18 18.83 17.85
C ARG A 88 5.01 19.98 18.40
N LEU A 89 5.81 20.65 17.56
CA LEU A 89 6.56 21.84 17.97
C LEU A 89 5.66 23.06 18.18
N SER A 90 4.48 23.09 17.57
CA SER A 90 3.51 24.17 17.74
C SER A 90 2.60 23.97 18.96
N ASP A 91 2.70 22.82 19.63
CA ASP A 91 1.99 22.51 20.86
C ASP A 91 2.85 22.90 22.08
N ASP A 92 2.56 24.07 22.64
CA ASP A 92 3.28 24.62 23.81
C ASP A 92 3.17 23.72 25.06
N ALA A 93 2.25 22.75 25.08
CA ALA A 93 2.09 21.81 26.20
C ALA A 93 2.99 20.57 26.09
N ALA A 94 3.59 20.31 24.93
CA ALA A 94 4.42 19.13 24.70
C ALA A 94 5.86 19.31 25.25
N PRO A 95 6.37 18.42 26.13
CA PRO A 95 7.74 18.50 26.61
C PRO A 95 8.76 18.36 25.48
N ILE A 96 9.79 19.22 25.47
CA ILE A 96 10.86 19.16 24.46
C ILE A 96 11.55 17.80 24.46
N GLU A 97 11.76 17.21 25.63
CA GLU A 97 12.35 15.88 25.81
C GLU A 97 11.56 14.79 25.07
N GLU A 98 10.25 14.95 24.94
CA GLU A 98 9.40 14.02 24.18
C GLU A 98 9.54 14.24 22.67
N ILE A 99 9.63 15.50 22.24
CA ILE A 99 9.80 15.88 20.83
C ILE A 99 11.17 15.39 20.31
N VAL A 100 12.23 15.50 21.13
CA VAL A 100 13.60 15.08 20.79
C VAL A 100 13.94 13.65 21.22
N ARG A 101 12.95 12.84 21.64
CA ARG A 101 13.19 11.45 22.01
C ARG A 101 13.73 10.65 20.82
N ASP A 102 14.74 9.82 21.07
CA ASP A 102 15.31 8.94 20.03
C ASP A 102 14.25 7.94 19.52
N PRO A 103 13.86 8.01 18.23
CA PRO A 103 12.88 7.09 17.66
C PRO A 103 13.36 5.64 17.63
N VAL A 104 14.67 5.39 17.61
CA VAL A 104 15.25 4.03 17.64
C VAL A 104 15.05 3.41 19.01
N GLU A 105 15.40 4.12 20.09
CA GLU A 105 15.14 3.68 21.46
C GLU A 105 13.64 3.53 21.73
N ALA A 106 12.82 4.47 21.22
CA ALA A 106 11.37 4.39 21.33
C ALA A 106 10.82 3.11 20.67
N MET A 107 11.30 2.78 19.47
CA MET A 107 10.88 1.57 18.74
C MET A 107 11.19 0.30 19.52
N HIS A 108 12.37 0.21 20.15
CA HIS A 108 12.73 -0.95 20.99
C HIS A 108 11.80 -1.16 22.19
N SER A 109 11.08 -0.13 22.64
CA SER A 109 10.11 -0.25 23.73
C SER A 109 8.73 -0.78 23.29
N TYR A 110 8.46 -0.83 21.99
CA TYR A 110 7.17 -1.27 21.46
C TYR A 110 7.03 -2.80 21.50
N LYS A 111 5.91 -3.27 22.05
CA LYS A 111 5.56 -4.70 22.09
C LYS A 111 5.17 -5.25 20.71
N SER A 112 4.73 -4.38 19.80
CA SER A 112 4.24 -4.69 18.46
C SER A 112 4.67 -3.57 17.52
N LEU A 113 5.18 -3.93 16.34
CA LEU A 113 5.53 -2.96 15.30
C LEU A 113 4.28 -2.42 14.56
N PRO A 114 3.29 -3.26 14.19
CA PRO A 114 2.03 -2.75 13.65
C PRO A 114 1.27 -1.91 14.67
N HIS A 115 0.66 -0.82 14.18
CA HIS A 115 -0.19 0.03 14.99
C HIS A 115 -1.45 -0.75 15.43
N PRO A 116 -1.75 -0.86 16.73
CA PRO A 116 -2.81 -1.74 17.24
C PRO A 116 -4.23 -1.30 16.80
N GLN A 117 -4.40 -0.05 16.38
CA GLN A 117 -5.69 0.48 15.89
C GLN A 117 -5.84 0.38 14.36
N ILE A 118 -4.84 -0.13 13.64
CA ILE A 118 -4.91 -0.30 12.19
C ILE A 118 -4.90 -1.80 11.91
N PRO A 119 -6.07 -2.43 11.64
CA PRO A 119 -6.13 -3.86 11.37
C PRO A 119 -5.42 -4.19 10.06
N LEU A 120 -4.83 -5.38 9.99
CA LEU A 120 -4.32 -5.91 8.72
C LEU A 120 -5.48 -6.15 7.75
N PRO A 121 -5.25 -6.11 6.42
CA PRO A 121 -6.32 -6.32 5.44
C PRO A 121 -7.12 -7.61 5.63
N ALA A 122 -6.47 -8.69 6.10
CA ALA A 122 -7.10 -9.98 6.40
C ALA A 122 -8.06 -9.92 7.59
N ASP A 123 -7.81 -9.01 8.54
CA ASP A 123 -8.51 -8.91 9.83
C ASP A 123 -9.52 -7.76 9.84
N LEU A 124 -9.84 -7.20 8.65
CA LEU A 124 -10.71 -6.04 8.49
C LEU A 124 -12.09 -6.21 9.16
N PHE A 125 -12.62 -7.44 9.24
CA PHE A 125 -13.91 -7.75 9.86
C PHE A 125 -13.79 -8.38 11.26
N GLY A 126 -12.60 -8.32 11.86
CA GLY A 126 -12.35 -8.83 13.20
C GLY A 126 -12.78 -10.29 13.37
N ALA A 127 -13.58 -10.54 14.42
CA ALA A 127 -14.02 -11.89 14.78
C ALA A 127 -15.14 -12.45 13.88
N GLU A 128 -15.80 -11.63 13.06
CA GLU A 128 -16.94 -12.08 12.25
C GLU A 128 -16.50 -13.02 11.13
N ARG A 129 -15.42 -12.65 10.43
CA ARG A 129 -14.80 -13.44 9.38
C ARG A 129 -13.44 -12.87 9.00
N ARG A 130 -12.63 -13.71 8.37
CA ARG A 130 -11.44 -13.25 7.65
C ARG A 130 -11.85 -12.58 6.32
N ASN A 131 -11.16 -11.50 5.95
CA ASN A 131 -11.30 -10.90 4.63
C ASN A 131 -10.69 -11.81 3.55
N SER A 132 -11.22 -11.75 2.33
CA SER A 132 -10.62 -12.44 1.19
C SER A 132 -9.29 -11.79 0.79
N GLU A 133 -8.37 -12.59 0.28
CA GLU A 133 -7.08 -12.11 -0.20
C GLU A 133 -7.18 -11.64 -1.67
N GLY A 134 -6.55 -10.50 -1.97
CA GLY A 134 -6.34 -10.02 -3.34
C GLY A 134 -4.94 -10.38 -3.86
N LEU A 135 -4.66 -10.04 -5.11
CA LEU A 135 -3.33 -10.26 -5.71
C LEU A 135 -2.63 -8.92 -5.96
N ALA A 136 -1.37 -8.82 -5.56
CA ALA A 136 -0.51 -7.68 -5.84
C ALA A 136 -0.01 -7.73 -7.29
N LEU A 137 -0.86 -7.33 -8.25
CA LEU A 137 -0.56 -7.43 -9.69
C LEU A 137 0.64 -6.57 -10.15
N PHE A 138 1.12 -5.65 -9.32
CA PHE A 138 2.33 -4.86 -9.59
C PHE A 138 3.62 -5.60 -9.20
N ASP A 139 3.53 -6.69 -8.43
CA ASP A 139 4.68 -7.48 -7.99
C ASP A 139 4.97 -8.59 -9.01
N PRO A 140 6.13 -8.58 -9.69
CA PRO A 140 6.54 -9.63 -10.63
C PRO A 140 6.49 -11.03 -10.01
N LEU A 141 6.78 -11.16 -8.71
CA LEU A 141 6.74 -12.45 -8.01
C LEU A 141 5.32 -13.02 -7.89
N VAL A 142 4.30 -12.17 -8.03
CA VAL A 142 2.89 -12.57 -8.04
C VAL A 142 2.34 -12.67 -9.46
N ILE A 143 2.62 -11.68 -10.32
CA ILE A 143 2.02 -11.63 -11.65
C ILE A 143 2.61 -12.66 -12.61
N ASP A 144 3.91 -12.97 -12.53
CA ASP A 144 4.55 -13.88 -13.48
C ASP A 144 4.03 -15.33 -13.32
N PRO A 145 3.96 -15.91 -12.10
CA PRO A 145 3.34 -17.22 -11.92
C PRO A 145 1.86 -17.25 -12.28
N LEU A 146 1.11 -16.17 -11.99
CA LEU A 146 -0.29 -16.06 -12.36
C LEU A 146 -0.48 -16.14 -13.88
N LEU A 147 0.27 -15.31 -14.63
CA LEU A 147 0.19 -15.30 -16.09
C LEU A 147 0.68 -16.62 -16.70
N ALA A 148 1.70 -17.26 -16.12
CA ALA A 148 2.14 -18.58 -16.53
C ALA A 148 1.04 -19.64 -16.32
N GLY A 149 0.37 -19.61 -15.15
CA GLY A 149 -0.77 -20.49 -14.85
C GLY A 149 -1.95 -20.28 -15.79
N ILE A 150 -2.31 -19.03 -16.08
CA ILE A 150 -3.36 -18.68 -17.06
C ILE A 150 -2.98 -19.23 -18.44
N LYS A 151 -1.75 -18.98 -18.92
CA LYS A 151 -1.28 -19.51 -20.22
C LYS A 151 -1.28 -21.03 -20.27
N GLN A 152 -0.93 -21.69 -19.17
CA GLN A 152 -0.97 -23.15 -19.09
C GLN A 152 -2.41 -23.68 -19.18
N TYR A 153 -3.39 -22.89 -18.76
CA TYR A 153 -4.80 -23.26 -18.79
C TYR A 153 -5.45 -22.96 -20.15
N LEU A 154 -5.14 -21.79 -20.72
CA LEU A 154 -5.57 -21.41 -22.06
C LEU A 154 -4.99 -22.39 -23.10
N GLY A 155 -5.86 -23.12 -23.80
CA GLY A 155 -5.47 -24.13 -24.80
C GLY A 155 -5.40 -25.57 -24.29
N LYS A 156 -5.75 -25.84 -23.02
CA LYS A 156 -6.05 -27.20 -22.53
C LYS A 156 -7.47 -27.64 -22.91
N GLU A 157 -7.84 -28.87 -22.53
CA GLU A 157 -9.17 -29.41 -22.81
C GLU A 157 -10.30 -28.45 -22.37
N PRO A 158 -11.31 -28.21 -23.23
CA PRO A 158 -12.43 -27.34 -22.90
C PRO A 158 -13.14 -27.82 -21.62
N LEU A 159 -13.42 -26.89 -20.71
CA LEU A 159 -14.19 -27.19 -19.51
C LEU A 159 -15.58 -27.70 -19.86
N ALA A 160 -16.02 -28.78 -19.22
CA ALA A 160 -17.41 -29.24 -19.31
C ALA A 160 -18.22 -28.71 -18.12
N ALA A 161 -19.32 -28.02 -18.40
CA ALA A 161 -20.30 -27.59 -17.42
C ALA A 161 -21.68 -28.17 -17.75
N GLY A 162 -22.51 -28.37 -16.73
CA GLY A 162 -23.86 -28.87 -16.90
C GLY A 162 -24.55 -29.16 -15.58
N PRO A 163 -25.76 -29.75 -15.60
CA PRO A 163 -26.52 -30.02 -14.39
C PRO A 163 -25.82 -31.08 -13.53
N VAL A 164 -25.55 -30.73 -12.27
CA VAL A 164 -25.01 -31.66 -11.27
C VAL A 164 -26.14 -32.01 -10.30
N ILE A 165 -26.60 -33.26 -10.34
CA ILE A 165 -27.68 -33.78 -9.49
C ILE A 165 -27.12 -34.88 -8.60
N SER A 166 -27.24 -34.74 -7.28
CA SER A 166 -26.67 -35.67 -6.30
C SER A 166 -25.17 -35.94 -6.51
N GLY A 167 -24.41 -34.90 -6.89
CA GLY A 167 -22.96 -34.98 -7.14
C GLY A 167 -22.56 -35.56 -8.50
N ALA A 168 -23.52 -35.97 -9.35
CA ALA A 168 -23.24 -36.48 -10.69
C ALA A 168 -23.61 -35.46 -11.77
N LEU A 169 -22.73 -35.26 -12.75
CA LEU A 169 -23.03 -34.49 -13.96
C LEU A 169 -23.93 -35.32 -14.89
N VAL A 170 -25.14 -34.84 -15.17
CA VAL A 170 -26.18 -35.61 -15.90
C VAL A 170 -26.60 -34.96 -17.22
N GLY A 171 -25.91 -33.92 -17.65
CA GLY A 171 -26.20 -33.19 -18.89
C GLY A 171 -25.87 -33.97 -20.17
N HIS A 172 -26.69 -33.75 -21.21
CA HIS A 172 -26.45 -34.22 -22.57
C HIS A 172 -26.57 -33.05 -23.54
N ASN A 173 -26.10 -33.22 -24.78
CA ASN A 173 -26.21 -32.20 -25.86
C ASN A 173 -25.55 -30.85 -25.51
N SER A 174 -24.29 -30.90 -25.09
CA SER A 174 -23.56 -29.68 -24.72
C SER A 174 -23.33 -28.75 -25.93
N ARG A 175 -23.50 -27.45 -25.72
CA ARG A 175 -23.12 -26.39 -26.69
C ARG A 175 -21.76 -25.80 -26.33
N ALA A 176 -21.02 -25.34 -27.33
CA ALA A 176 -19.73 -24.67 -27.12
C ALA A 176 -19.90 -23.30 -26.42
N ILE A 177 -19.04 -23.02 -25.45
CA ILE A 177 -18.85 -21.71 -24.82
C ILE A 177 -17.55 -21.13 -25.36
N ARG A 178 -17.64 -19.93 -25.93
CA ARG A 178 -16.54 -19.28 -26.64
C ARG A 178 -16.03 -18.08 -25.86
N ASP A 179 -14.75 -17.78 -26.03
CA ASP A 179 -14.13 -16.58 -25.45
C ASP A 179 -14.78 -15.33 -26.08
N PRO A 180 -15.29 -14.37 -25.30
CA PRO A 180 -15.87 -13.14 -25.85
C PRO A 180 -14.85 -12.23 -26.57
N ALA A 181 -13.55 -12.36 -26.27
CA ALA A 181 -12.50 -11.60 -26.94
C ALA A 181 -12.03 -12.26 -28.25
N ASP A 182 -12.19 -13.59 -28.37
CA ASP A 182 -11.90 -14.37 -29.57
C ASP A 182 -12.89 -15.53 -29.74
N HIS A 183 -13.93 -15.32 -30.56
CA HIS A 183 -14.95 -16.35 -30.81
C HIS A 183 -14.40 -17.61 -31.49
N GLY A 184 -13.18 -17.57 -32.08
CA GLY A 184 -12.49 -18.75 -32.57
C GLY A 184 -12.05 -19.70 -31.46
N CYS A 185 -11.82 -19.18 -30.25
CA CYS A 185 -11.42 -19.92 -29.07
C CYS A 185 -12.64 -20.51 -28.34
N THR A 186 -12.66 -21.84 -28.17
CA THR A 186 -13.68 -22.53 -27.36
C THR A 186 -13.12 -22.76 -25.95
N VAL A 187 -13.69 -22.08 -24.96
CA VAL A 187 -13.28 -22.15 -23.55
C VAL A 187 -13.87 -23.39 -22.85
N GLY A 188 -15.04 -23.84 -23.32
CA GLY A 188 -15.73 -24.95 -22.69
C GLY A 188 -16.95 -25.43 -23.48
N THR A 189 -17.69 -26.34 -22.87
CA THR A 189 -19.00 -26.81 -23.31
C THR A 189 -19.98 -26.73 -22.15
N LEU A 190 -21.24 -26.41 -22.45
CA LEU A 190 -22.31 -26.34 -21.47
C LEU A 190 -23.48 -27.19 -21.93
N ALA A 191 -23.88 -28.17 -21.12
CA ALA A 191 -25.18 -28.81 -21.25
C ALA A 191 -26.22 -28.02 -20.46
N ASP A 192 -27.28 -27.56 -21.13
CA ASP A 192 -28.39 -26.89 -20.45
C ASP A 192 -29.27 -27.93 -19.71
N ALA A 193 -29.87 -27.53 -18.59
CA ALA A 193 -30.74 -28.42 -17.82
C ALA A 193 -32.05 -28.72 -18.58
N ALA A 194 -32.36 -29.99 -18.77
CA ALA A 194 -33.65 -30.40 -19.31
C ALA A 194 -34.76 -30.28 -18.25
N PRO A 195 -36.03 -30.02 -18.62
CA PRO A 195 -37.12 -29.86 -17.66
C PRO A 195 -37.25 -31.02 -16.65
N GLY A 196 -37.08 -32.27 -17.09
CA GLY A 196 -37.12 -33.44 -16.19
C GLY A 196 -35.99 -33.47 -15.16
N GLN A 197 -34.82 -32.95 -15.52
CA GLN A 197 -33.66 -32.85 -14.62
C GLN A 197 -33.89 -31.82 -13.52
N VAL A 198 -34.64 -30.75 -13.78
CA VAL A 198 -35.02 -29.78 -12.75
C VAL A 198 -35.87 -30.46 -11.66
N GLY A 199 -36.86 -31.26 -12.05
CA GLY A 199 -37.66 -32.04 -11.10
C GLY A 199 -36.83 -33.04 -10.30
N MET A 200 -35.90 -33.74 -10.94
CA MET A 200 -34.96 -34.65 -10.26
C MET A 200 -34.07 -33.91 -9.26
N ALA A 201 -33.58 -32.71 -9.60
CA ALA A 201 -32.74 -31.91 -8.73
C ALA A 201 -33.50 -31.45 -7.47
N ILE A 202 -34.76 -31.01 -7.63
CA ILE A 202 -35.63 -30.62 -6.53
C ILE A 202 -35.90 -31.83 -5.62
N ALA A 203 -36.31 -32.98 -6.19
CA ALA A 203 -36.58 -34.19 -5.41
C ALA A 203 -35.33 -34.70 -4.68
N ALA A 204 -34.14 -34.59 -5.29
CA ALA A 204 -32.89 -34.93 -4.64
C ALA A 204 -32.56 -33.99 -3.47
N ALA A 205 -32.82 -32.69 -3.62
CA ALA A 205 -32.64 -31.71 -2.56
C ALA A 205 -33.61 -31.94 -1.39
N GLU A 206 -34.89 -32.21 -1.68
CA GLU A 206 -35.90 -32.55 -0.67
C GLU A 206 -35.50 -33.81 0.11
N LYS A 207 -35.08 -34.88 -0.58
CA LYS A 207 -34.61 -36.11 0.05
C LYS A 207 -33.36 -35.91 0.92
N ALA A 208 -32.49 -34.97 0.56
CA ALA A 208 -31.29 -34.66 1.35
C ALA A 208 -31.57 -33.72 2.54
N ALA A 209 -32.68 -32.98 2.50
CA ALA A 209 -33.09 -32.06 3.55
C ALA A 209 -33.93 -32.71 4.66
N GLY A 210 -34.66 -33.79 4.34
CA GLY A 210 -35.42 -34.60 5.29
C GLY A 210 -34.59 -35.70 5.95
#